data_AF-A0A7W1QIE0-F1
#
_entry.id   AF-A0A7W1QIE0-F1
#
_cell.length_a   1.000
_cell.length_b   1.000
_cell.length_c   1.000
_cell.angle_alpha   90.00
_cell.angle_beta   90.00
_cell.angle_gamma   90.00
#
_symmetry.space_group_name_H-M   'P 1'
#
loop_
_entity.id
_entity.type
_entity.pdbx_description
1 polymer ?
#
loop_
_entity_poly.entity_id
_entity_poly.type
_entity_poly.pdbx_seq_one_letter_code
_entity_poly.pdbx_strand_id
1 'polypeptide(L)'
;MKTLDKQSGGVNLNNSEKSAGFTIIELLLATIIFSVVLVVILAAFLQIGRLLYKGISYASTSQAARSITENIADDIRFAQQVSCIDQNGVLPACQVSSNTYYFCIGLHRYSFTLREKVTDFGNPSSLKGVKRTTIIGGCPSPAVAAGSDPQQLLGPDMQLNKFDIECAYERCNIELHIIYYGFDTEVFASTANPDNPAAAINDPEPYCTGGLISSQFCATATIKTTVNFRE
;
A
#
# COMPACT_ATOMS: atom_id res chain seq x y z
N MET A 1 -10.32 -75.77 -65.66
CA MET A 1 -10.99 -75.29 -66.88
C MET A 1 -12.49 -75.28 -66.65
N LYS A 2 -13.01 -74.15 -66.16
CA LYS A 2 -14.44 -73.81 -66.17
C LYS A 2 -14.54 -72.29 -66.21
N THR A 3 -15.41 -71.84 -67.07
CA THR A 3 -15.52 -70.53 -67.70
C THR A 3 -16.09 -69.45 -66.80
N LEU A 4 -15.66 -68.23 -67.11
CA LEU A 4 -16.23 -66.94 -66.68
C LEU A 4 -17.75 -66.92 -66.89
N ASP A 5 -18.46 -66.35 -65.91
CA ASP A 5 -19.70 -65.66 -66.20
C ASP A 5 -19.85 -64.36 -65.40
N LYS A 6 -20.53 -63.46 -66.07
CA LYS A 6 -20.59 -62.00 -65.93
C LYS A 6 -21.70 -61.61 -64.97
N GLN A 7 -21.42 -60.76 -63.97
CA GLN A 7 -22.47 -59.94 -63.35
C GLN A 7 -22.01 -58.49 -63.16
N SER A 8 -22.50 -57.68 -64.10
CA SER A 8 -22.77 -56.26 -63.96
C SER A 8 -23.68 -56.05 -62.73
N GLY A 9 -23.18 -55.32 -61.73
CA GLY A 9 -23.91 -54.98 -60.51
C GLY A 9 -23.61 -53.54 -60.14
N GLY A 10 -24.64 -52.70 -60.24
CA GLY A 10 -24.54 -51.24 -60.27
C GLY A 10 -23.87 -50.59 -59.06
N VAL A 11 -23.09 -49.56 -59.37
CA VAL A 11 -22.62 -48.54 -58.43
C VAL A 11 -23.84 -47.80 -57.88
N ASN A 12 -24.23 -48.08 -56.63
CA ASN A 12 -25.14 -47.24 -55.86
C ASN A 12 -24.32 -46.15 -55.16
N LEU A 13 -24.07 -45.04 -55.87
CA LEU A 13 -23.60 -43.78 -55.26
C LEU A 13 -24.83 -42.93 -54.90
N ASN A 14 -25.60 -43.37 -53.91
CA ASN A 14 -26.63 -42.55 -53.27
C ASN A 14 -26.13 -42.10 -51.89
N ASN A 15 -25.08 -41.30 -51.87
CA ASN A 15 -24.84 -40.36 -50.78
C ASN A 15 -24.68 -38.98 -51.42
N SER A 16 -25.80 -38.39 -51.78
CA SER A 16 -25.88 -36.93 -51.87
C SER A 16 -25.87 -36.42 -50.43
N GLU A 17 -24.68 -36.35 -49.84
CA GLU A 17 -24.46 -35.53 -48.67
C GLU A 17 -24.75 -34.10 -49.10
N LYS A 18 -25.94 -33.62 -48.74
CA LYS A 18 -26.28 -32.22 -48.84
C LYS A 18 -25.32 -31.48 -47.90
N SER A 19 -24.18 -31.05 -48.42
CA SER A 19 -23.34 -30.05 -47.77
C SER A 19 -24.18 -28.77 -47.67
N ALA A 20 -24.90 -28.65 -46.56
CA ALA A 20 -25.55 -27.43 -46.14
C ALA A 20 -24.41 -26.42 -45.93
N GLY A 21 -24.23 -25.53 -46.91
CA GLY A 21 -23.26 -24.45 -46.80
C GLY A 21 -23.57 -23.66 -45.53
N PHE A 22 -22.60 -23.59 -44.63
CA PHE A 22 -22.64 -22.75 -43.43
C PHE A 22 -23.15 -21.37 -43.83
N THR A 23 -24.33 -21.00 -43.34
CA THR A 23 -24.95 -19.74 -43.72
C THR A 23 -24.16 -18.58 -43.09
N ILE A 24 -23.95 -17.50 -43.86
CA ILE A 24 -23.27 -16.28 -43.38
C ILE A 24 -23.90 -15.75 -42.08
N ILE A 25 -25.21 -15.98 -41.90
CA ILE A 25 -25.97 -15.59 -40.71
C ILE A 25 -25.51 -16.32 -39.45
N GLU A 26 -25.20 -17.62 -39.54
CA GLU A 26 -24.73 -18.42 -38.41
C GLU A 26 -23.32 -17.97 -37.96
N LEU A 27 -22.46 -17.62 -38.93
CA LEU A 27 -21.16 -17.03 -38.66
C LEU A 27 -21.28 -15.63 -38.02
N LEU A 28 -22.23 -14.82 -38.45
CA LEU A 28 -22.50 -13.50 -37.84
C LEU A 28 -23.06 -13.63 -36.42
N LEU A 29 -23.96 -14.57 -36.16
CA LEU A 29 -24.47 -14.82 -34.80
C LEU A 29 -23.36 -15.32 -33.87
N ALA A 30 -22.50 -16.22 -34.37
CA ALA A 30 -21.37 -16.72 -33.61
C ALA A 30 -20.39 -15.61 -33.21
N THR A 31 -20.08 -14.66 -34.12
CA THR A 31 -19.19 -13.53 -33.79
C THR A 31 -19.82 -12.57 -32.79
N ILE A 32 -21.14 -12.35 -32.83
CA ILE A 32 -21.86 -11.56 -31.82
C ILE A 32 -21.74 -12.22 -30.44
N ILE A 33 -22.08 -13.50 -30.32
CA ILE A 33 -22.00 -14.22 -29.04
C ILE A 33 -20.56 -14.20 -28.51
N PHE A 34 -19.58 -14.45 -29.38
CA PHE A 34 -18.17 -14.41 -29.01
C PHE A 34 -17.74 -13.02 -28.51
N SER A 35 -18.16 -11.95 -29.18
CA SER A 35 -17.86 -10.58 -28.75
C SER A 35 -18.46 -10.25 -27.38
N VAL A 36 -19.68 -10.70 -27.10
CA VAL A 36 -20.33 -10.52 -25.79
C VAL A 36 -19.54 -11.24 -24.70
N VAL A 37 -19.11 -12.48 -24.96
CA VAL A 37 -18.29 -13.25 -24.01
C VAL A 37 -16.96 -12.54 -23.73
N LEU A 38 -16.28 -12.01 -24.76
CA LEU A 38 -15.03 -11.25 -24.57
C LEU A 38 -15.23 -9.99 -23.71
N VAL A 39 -16.33 -9.26 -23.90
CA VAL A 39 -16.64 -8.08 -23.10
C VAL A 39 -16.89 -8.44 -21.63
N VAL A 40 -17.63 -9.53 -21.36
CA VAL A 40 -17.88 -10.01 -20.00
C VAL A 40 -16.57 -10.42 -19.32
N ILE A 41 -15.69 -11.12 -20.03
CA ILE A 41 -14.38 -11.52 -19.51
C ILE A 41 -13.52 -10.30 -19.19
N LEU A 42 -13.45 -9.30 -20.07
CA LEU A 42 -12.71 -8.06 -19.83
C LEU A 42 -13.24 -7.32 -18.59
N ALA A 43 -14.55 -7.22 -18.43
CA ALA A 43 -15.15 -6.60 -17.26
C ALA A 43 -14.76 -7.32 -15.95
N ALA A 44 -14.74 -8.65 -15.96
CA ALA A 44 -14.28 -9.45 -14.81
C ALA A 44 -12.79 -9.21 -14.50
N PHE A 45 -11.93 -9.17 -15.52
CA PHE A 45 -10.49 -8.88 -15.34
C PHE A 45 -10.24 -7.49 -14.75
N LEU A 46 -10.99 -6.47 -15.18
CA LEU A 46 -10.86 -5.11 -14.63
C LEU A 46 -11.26 -5.04 -13.15
N GLN A 47 -12.30 -5.77 -12.74
CA GLN A 47 -12.70 -5.86 -11.34
C GLN A 47 -11.60 -6.51 -10.49
N ILE A 48 -11.02 -7.62 -10.98
CA ILE A 48 -9.91 -8.30 -10.29
C ILE A 48 -8.68 -7.39 -10.20
N GLY A 49 -8.34 -6.67 -11.28
CA GLY A 49 -7.21 -5.74 -11.30
C GLY A 49 -7.33 -4.65 -10.24
N ARG A 50 -8.52 -4.08 -10.06
CA ARG A 50 -8.79 -3.10 -9.00
C ARG A 50 -8.62 -3.71 -7.61
N LEU A 51 -9.15 -4.90 -7.36
CA LEU A 51 -9.00 -5.58 -6.07
C LEU A 51 -7.54 -5.89 -5.74
N LEU A 52 -6.76 -6.34 -6.72
CA LEU A 52 -5.33 -6.61 -6.56
C LEU A 52 -4.56 -5.33 -6.20
N TYR A 53 -4.83 -4.23 -6.88
CA TYR A 53 -4.19 -2.95 -6.58
C TYR A 53 -4.48 -2.49 -5.16
N LYS A 54 -5.75 -2.56 -4.73
CA LYS A 54 -6.17 -2.26 -3.35
C LYS A 54 -5.45 -3.16 -2.32
N GLY A 55 -5.37 -4.46 -2.61
CA GLY A 55 -4.69 -5.43 -1.74
C GLY A 55 -3.19 -5.15 -1.60
N ILE A 56 -2.51 -4.81 -2.68
CA ILE A 56 -1.08 -4.47 -2.68
C ILE A 56 -0.84 -3.22 -1.84
N SER A 57 -1.61 -2.15 -2.05
CA SER A 57 -1.45 -0.91 -1.29
C SER A 57 -1.73 -1.12 0.19
N TYR A 58 -2.77 -1.88 0.56
CA TYR A 58 -3.06 -2.21 1.96
C TYR A 58 -1.93 -3.02 2.62
N ALA A 59 -1.40 -4.02 1.92
CA ALA A 59 -0.27 -4.82 2.38
C ALA A 59 0.99 -3.96 2.54
N SER A 60 1.26 -3.08 1.57
CA SER A 60 2.39 -2.15 1.59
C SER A 60 2.31 -1.17 2.77
N THR A 61 1.15 -0.54 2.99
CA THR A 61 0.94 0.39 4.13
C THR A 61 1.13 -0.32 5.47
N SER A 62 0.59 -1.53 5.60
CA SER A 62 0.76 -2.35 6.82
C SER A 62 2.22 -2.79 7.02
N GLN A 63 2.92 -3.14 5.93
CA GLN A 63 4.33 -3.52 5.99
C GLN A 63 5.23 -2.33 6.35
N ALA A 64 4.95 -1.13 5.83
CA ALA A 64 5.66 0.09 6.20
C ALA A 64 5.50 0.39 7.70
N ALA A 65 4.28 0.29 8.23
CA ALA A 65 4.00 0.44 9.65
C ALA A 65 4.82 -0.54 10.51
N ARG A 66 4.83 -1.83 10.13
CA ARG A 66 5.59 -2.87 10.84
C ARG A 66 7.08 -2.61 10.78
N SER A 67 7.61 -2.33 9.58
CA SER A 67 9.02 -2.03 9.37
C SER A 67 9.48 -0.84 10.23
N ILE A 68 8.72 0.27 10.27
CA ILE A 68 9.05 1.42 11.13
C ILE A 68 9.13 0.99 12.59
N THR A 69 8.09 0.27 13.05
CA THR A 69 8.00 -0.19 14.43
C THR A 69 9.15 -1.14 14.79
N GLU A 70 9.49 -2.08 13.92
CA GLU A 70 10.58 -3.05 14.09
C GLU A 70 11.94 -2.34 14.15
N ASN A 71 12.21 -1.41 13.23
CA ASN A 71 13.45 -0.63 13.25
C ASN A 71 13.60 0.15 14.56
N ILE A 72 12.54 0.82 15.02
CA ILE A 72 12.56 1.56 16.29
C ILE A 72 12.72 0.61 17.47
N ALA A 73 12.01 -0.51 17.47
CA ALA A 73 12.08 -1.50 18.53
C ALA A 73 13.50 -2.08 18.64
N ASP A 74 14.13 -2.41 17.52
CA ASP A 74 15.50 -2.89 17.48
C ASP A 74 16.47 -1.83 17.94
N ASP A 75 16.33 -0.58 17.48
CA ASP A 75 17.16 0.53 17.95
C ASP A 75 17.00 0.76 19.46
N ILE A 76 15.79 0.67 20.02
CA ILE A 76 15.53 0.79 21.47
C ILE A 76 16.19 -0.36 22.24
N ARG A 77 16.14 -1.59 21.72
CA ARG A 77 16.75 -2.76 22.38
C ARG A 77 18.27 -2.65 22.49
N PHE A 78 18.93 -1.98 21.54
CA PHE A 78 20.39 -1.84 21.53
C PHE A 78 20.89 -0.49 22.04
N ALA A 79 20.02 0.53 22.09
CA ALA A 79 20.40 1.85 22.57
C ALA A 79 20.38 1.93 24.10
N GLN A 80 21.45 2.50 24.64
CA GLN A 80 21.54 2.85 26.06
C GLN A 80 20.89 4.20 26.38
N GLN A 81 20.60 5.01 25.36
CA GLN A 81 20.06 6.35 25.51
C GLN A 81 19.10 6.71 24.38
N VAL A 82 18.03 7.40 24.76
CA VAL A 82 17.10 8.05 23.85
C VAL A 82 17.19 9.55 24.11
N SER A 83 17.35 10.33 23.05
CA SER A 83 17.44 11.80 23.10
C SER A 83 16.17 12.43 22.55
N CYS A 84 15.95 13.71 22.89
CA CYS A 84 14.73 14.45 22.52
C CYS A 84 13.46 13.91 23.16
N ILE A 85 13.54 13.66 24.47
CA ILE A 85 12.42 13.31 25.34
C ILE A 85 11.98 14.57 26.10
N ASP A 86 10.69 14.75 26.30
CA ASP A 86 10.16 15.84 27.12
C ASP A 86 10.36 15.55 28.63
N GLN A 87 9.89 16.45 29.50
CA GLN A 87 9.99 16.25 30.96
C GLN A 87 9.11 15.08 31.47
N ASN A 88 8.19 14.59 30.66
CA ASN A 88 7.22 13.55 31.00
C ASN A 88 7.60 12.17 30.43
N GLY A 89 8.73 12.03 29.72
CA GLY A 89 9.11 10.76 29.10
C GLY A 89 8.50 10.51 27.72
N VAL A 90 7.90 11.54 27.10
CA VAL A 90 7.19 11.46 25.83
C VAL A 90 8.08 11.92 24.67
N LEU A 91 8.02 11.19 23.57
CA LEU A 91 8.71 11.46 22.31
C LEU A 91 7.71 11.60 21.15
N PRO A 92 8.07 12.40 20.13
CA PRO A 92 9.26 13.27 20.06
C PRO A 92 9.08 14.61 20.82
N ALA A 93 10.12 15.09 21.47
CA ALA A 93 10.15 16.43 22.05
C ALA A 93 10.89 17.48 21.20
N CYS A 94 11.77 17.03 20.29
CA CYS A 94 12.50 17.94 19.41
C CYS A 94 11.72 18.22 18.12
N GLN A 95 11.67 19.51 17.76
CA GLN A 95 10.90 20.02 16.64
C GLN A 95 11.77 20.90 15.75
N VAL A 96 11.56 20.84 14.44
CA VAL A 96 12.21 21.70 13.44
C VAL A 96 11.24 22.78 12.94
N SER A 97 9.99 22.41 12.71
CA SER A 97 8.90 23.27 12.25
C SER A 97 7.57 22.76 12.81
N SER A 98 6.46 23.47 12.58
CA SER A 98 5.15 23.18 13.20
C SER A 98 4.70 21.72 13.17
N ASN A 99 5.03 20.96 12.13
CA ASN A 99 4.65 19.54 12.00
C ASN A 99 5.85 18.60 11.80
N THR A 100 7.07 19.11 11.82
CA THR A 100 8.28 18.31 11.59
C THR A 100 9.02 18.09 12.89
N TYR A 101 9.12 16.83 13.28
CA TYR A 101 9.71 16.40 14.53
C TYR A 101 10.89 15.48 14.26
N TYR A 102 11.75 15.34 15.28
CA TYR A 102 12.81 14.35 15.25
C TYR A 102 13.15 13.90 16.66
N PHE A 103 13.77 12.73 16.74
CA PHE A 103 14.34 12.19 17.96
C PHE A 103 15.48 11.24 17.60
N CYS A 104 16.28 10.85 18.59
CA CYS A 104 17.39 9.94 18.35
C CYS A 104 17.36 8.78 19.34
N ILE A 105 17.63 7.59 18.84
CA ILE A 105 17.81 6.36 19.61
C ILE A 105 19.22 5.85 19.28
N GLY A 106 20.12 5.87 20.27
CA GLY A 106 21.52 5.53 20.04
C GLY A 106 22.18 6.43 18.98
N LEU A 107 22.63 5.82 17.87
CA LEU A 107 23.24 6.51 16.72
C LEU A 107 22.28 6.67 15.53
N HIS A 108 20.97 6.48 15.75
CA HIS A 108 19.96 6.63 14.71
C HIS A 108 19.04 7.79 15.02
N ARG A 109 18.94 8.72 14.07
CA ARG A 109 17.99 9.83 14.10
C ARG A 109 16.77 9.48 13.28
N TYR A 110 15.61 9.59 13.91
CA TYR A 110 14.31 9.52 13.25
C TYR A 110 13.80 10.94 13.06
N SER A 111 13.49 11.32 11.82
CA SER A 111 12.87 12.60 11.50
C SER A 111 11.61 12.37 10.69
N PHE A 112 10.54 13.08 11.02
CA PHE A 112 9.27 12.88 10.35
C PHE A 112 8.42 14.14 10.32
N THR A 113 7.52 14.20 9.35
CA THR A 113 6.52 15.27 9.24
C THR A 113 5.13 14.67 9.34
N LEU A 114 4.34 15.14 10.31
CA LEU A 114 2.97 14.72 10.49
C LEU A 114 2.06 15.39 9.44
N ARG A 115 1.05 14.66 9.00
CA ARG A 115 -0.02 15.12 8.10
C ARG A 115 0.48 15.59 6.74
N GLU A 116 1.66 15.14 6.33
CA GLU A 116 2.19 15.40 5.00
C GLU A 116 2.45 14.11 4.23
N LYS A 117 1.83 14.00 3.06
CA LYS A 117 2.03 12.90 2.13
C LYS A 117 3.44 12.92 1.54
N VAL A 118 4.05 11.74 1.42
CA VAL A 118 5.31 11.55 0.71
C VAL A 118 5.09 11.73 -0.79
N THR A 119 5.51 12.89 -1.31
CA THR A 119 5.43 13.23 -2.74
C THR A 119 6.76 13.08 -3.49
N ASP A 120 7.88 13.11 -2.78
CA ASP A 120 9.23 13.10 -3.33
C ASP A 120 10.04 11.91 -2.79
N PHE A 121 9.50 10.71 -3.02
CA PHE A 121 10.14 9.46 -2.64
C PHE A 121 11.53 9.35 -3.27
N GLY A 122 12.54 9.00 -2.47
CA GLY A 122 13.94 8.91 -2.90
C GLY A 122 14.74 10.21 -2.80
N ASN A 123 14.12 11.36 -2.48
CA ASN A 123 14.85 12.58 -2.19
C ASN A 123 15.38 12.56 -0.74
N PRO A 124 16.70 12.43 -0.50
CA PRO A 124 17.26 12.38 0.85
C PRO A 124 17.05 13.69 1.62
N SER A 125 16.92 14.82 0.92
CA SER A 125 16.77 16.15 1.51
C SER A 125 15.33 16.52 1.89
N SER A 126 14.33 15.75 1.44
CA SER A 126 12.94 15.96 1.87
C SER A 126 12.78 15.80 3.37
N LEU A 127 11.94 16.59 4.03
CA LEU A 127 11.57 16.29 5.43
C LEU A 127 10.29 15.43 5.52
N LYS A 128 9.64 15.19 4.38
CA LYS A 128 8.38 14.45 4.32
C LYS A 128 8.56 12.97 4.61
N GLY A 129 7.56 12.40 5.25
CA GLY A 129 7.50 10.98 5.60
C GLY A 129 8.19 10.66 6.92
N VAL A 130 8.79 9.46 7.03
CA VAL A 130 9.53 9.01 8.21
C VAL A 130 10.90 8.54 7.77
N LYS A 131 11.94 9.28 8.17
CA LYS A 131 13.32 8.99 7.77
C LYS A 131 14.13 8.53 8.96
N ARG A 132 14.92 7.48 8.75
CA ARG A 132 15.97 7.03 9.64
C ARG A 132 17.31 7.42 9.04
N THR A 133 18.21 7.96 9.84
CA THR A 133 19.55 8.36 9.38
C THR A 133 20.57 8.02 10.45
N THR A 134 21.73 7.53 10.07
CA THR A 134 22.83 7.25 11.00
C THR A 134 23.59 8.53 11.31
N ILE A 135 23.81 8.82 12.58
CA ILE A 135 24.51 10.02 13.05
C ILE A 135 25.79 9.63 13.78
N ILE A 136 26.79 10.52 13.75
CA ILE A 136 28.12 10.28 14.35
C ILE A 136 28.09 10.53 15.87
N GLY A 137 27.14 11.32 16.35
CA GLY A 137 26.93 11.58 17.77
C GLY A 137 25.91 12.69 18.05
N GLY A 138 25.45 12.76 19.29
CA GLY A 138 24.43 13.70 19.74
C GLY A 138 23.05 13.43 19.14
N CYS A 139 22.20 14.46 19.07
CA CYS A 139 20.95 14.41 18.32
C CYS A 139 20.76 15.70 17.53
N PRO A 140 21.50 15.90 16.41
CA PRO A 140 21.46 17.14 15.67
C PRO A 140 20.15 17.29 14.88
N SER A 141 19.68 18.53 14.74
CA SER A 141 18.51 18.85 13.92
C SER A 141 18.70 18.38 12.47
N PRO A 142 17.68 17.77 11.84
CA PRO A 142 17.74 17.35 10.44
C PRO A 142 17.79 18.52 9.45
N ALA A 143 17.62 19.77 9.90
CA ALA A 143 17.75 20.95 9.05
C ALA A 143 19.20 21.31 8.67
N VAL A 144 20.21 20.87 9.44
CA VAL A 144 21.59 21.40 9.33
C VAL A 144 22.63 20.31 9.09
N ALA A 145 22.39 19.09 9.57
CA ALA A 145 23.32 17.97 9.39
C ALA A 145 22.60 16.78 8.75
N ALA A 146 23.03 16.40 7.54
CA ALA A 146 22.73 15.10 6.99
C ALA A 146 23.64 14.09 7.70
N GLY A 147 23.06 13.18 8.48
CA GLY A 147 23.79 11.96 8.85
C GLY A 147 24.06 11.10 7.60
N SER A 148 24.70 9.96 7.77
CA SER A 148 24.89 9.01 6.67
C SER A 148 23.64 8.14 6.48
N ASP A 149 23.48 7.62 5.26
CA ASP A 149 22.50 6.58 4.93
C ASP A 149 21.04 6.93 5.27
N PRO A 150 20.50 8.07 4.78
CA PRO A 150 19.11 8.41 5.01
C PRO A 150 18.19 7.39 4.33
N GLN A 151 17.42 6.67 5.12
CA GLN A 151 16.43 5.71 4.66
C GLN A 151 15.02 6.27 4.90
N GLN A 152 14.26 6.42 3.82
CA GLN A 152 12.82 6.67 3.90
C GLN A 152 12.11 5.36 4.25
N LEU A 153 11.32 5.37 5.32
CA LEU A 153 10.57 4.20 5.80
C LEU A 153 9.12 4.19 5.32
N LEU A 154 8.59 5.33 4.87
CA LEU A 154 7.27 5.40 4.24
C LEU A 154 7.33 5.23 2.72
N GLY A 155 6.38 4.47 2.17
CA GLY A 155 6.20 4.34 0.74
C GLY A 155 5.70 5.63 0.08
N PRO A 156 5.74 5.71 -1.26
CA PRO A 156 5.12 6.80 -2.00
C PRO A 156 3.62 6.89 -1.69
N ASP A 157 3.08 8.11 -1.67
CA ASP A 157 1.68 8.42 -1.37
C ASP A 157 1.17 7.95 0.00
N MET A 158 2.09 7.62 0.92
CA MET A 158 1.78 7.40 2.33
C MET A 158 1.92 8.70 3.11
N GLN A 159 1.18 8.79 4.21
CA GLN A 159 1.22 9.91 5.14
C GLN A 159 1.21 9.37 6.57
N LEU A 160 2.04 9.96 7.44
CA LEU A 160 2.04 9.69 8.87
C LEU A 160 1.10 10.70 9.56
N ASN A 161 0.10 10.21 10.28
CA ASN A 161 -0.91 11.05 10.93
C ASN A 161 -0.74 11.14 12.44
N LYS A 162 -0.26 10.05 13.05
CA LYS A 162 0.06 9.95 14.46
C LYS A 162 1.35 9.18 14.63
N PHE A 163 2.21 9.65 15.51
CA PHE A 163 3.42 8.94 15.86
C PHE A 163 3.90 9.39 17.24
N ASP A 164 3.64 8.53 18.21
CA ASP A 164 3.89 8.78 19.62
C ASP A 164 4.74 7.64 20.18
N ILE A 165 5.77 7.99 20.95
CA ILE A 165 6.56 7.02 21.71
C ILE A 165 6.59 7.46 23.16
N GLU A 166 6.05 6.64 24.05
CA GLU A 166 6.03 6.92 25.49
C GLU A 166 6.96 5.94 26.18
N CYS A 167 8.07 6.45 26.75
CA CYS A 167 9.06 5.62 27.44
C CYS A 167 8.99 5.86 28.95
N ALA A 168 8.65 4.83 29.71
CA ALA A 168 8.61 4.84 31.17
C ALA A 168 9.13 3.52 31.75
N TYR A 169 9.93 3.59 32.81
CA TYR A 169 10.42 2.41 33.56
C TYR A 169 10.98 1.29 32.66
N GLU A 170 11.93 1.62 31.79
CA GLU A 170 12.59 0.66 30.86
C GLU A 170 11.66 0.03 29.82
N ARG A 171 10.49 0.63 29.59
CA ARG A 171 9.52 0.21 28.59
C ARG A 171 9.11 1.39 27.73
N CYS A 172 9.07 1.18 26.42
CA CYS A 172 8.54 2.14 25.47
C CYS A 172 7.28 1.60 24.79
N ASN A 173 6.19 2.35 24.84
CA ASN A 173 5.01 2.14 24.02
C ASN A 173 5.17 2.94 22.73
N ILE A 174 5.07 2.26 21.60
CA ILE A 174 5.16 2.88 20.27
C ILE A 174 3.77 2.80 19.66
N GLU A 175 3.23 3.95 19.29
CA GLU A 175 1.98 4.07 18.56
C GLU A 175 2.20 4.86 17.28
N LEU A 176 1.76 4.31 16.16
CA LEU A 176 1.78 5.03 14.89
C LEU A 176 0.53 4.74 14.05
N HIS A 177 0.14 5.75 13.28
CA HIS A 177 -0.97 5.67 12.34
C HIS A 177 -0.53 6.20 10.98
N ILE A 178 -0.57 5.33 9.97
CA ILE A 178 -0.20 5.63 8.59
C ILE A 178 -1.43 5.47 7.72
N ILE A 179 -1.59 6.39 6.77
CA ILE A 179 -2.60 6.31 5.73
C ILE A 179 -1.98 6.31 4.35
N TYR A 180 -2.71 5.75 3.39
CA TYR A 180 -2.42 5.77 1.96
C TYR A 180 -3.69 6.12 1.21
N TYR A 181 -3.60 7.02 0.22
CA TYR A 181 -4.78 7.45 -0.53
C TYR A 181 -4.51 7.89 -1.97
N GLY A 182 -3.29 7.72 -2.47
CA GLY A 182 -2.93 8.12 -3.83
C GLY A 182 -3.27 9.60 -4.08
N PHE A 183 -4.26 9.84 -4.93
CA PHE A 183 -4.74 11.17 -5.30
C PHE A 183 -6.07 11.56 -4.65
N ASP A 184 -6.76 10.63 -3.99
CA ASP A 184 -8.13 10.83 -3.53
C ASP A 184 -8.16 11.22 -2.05
N THR A 185 -8.50 12.46 -1.75
CA THR A 185 -8.60 12.94 -0.35
C THR A 185 -10.00 12.80 0.23
N GLU A 186 -10.99 12.36 -0.55
CA GLU A 186 -12.39 12.33 -0.14
C GLU A 186 -12.82 11.00 0.51
N VAL A 187 -11.87 10.07 0.66
CA VAL A 187 -12.07 8.70 1.14
C VAL A 187 -11.84 8.50 2.63
N PHE A 188 -11.75 9.59 3.40
CA PHE A 188 -11.52 9.53 4.83
C PHE A 188 -12.66 10.15 5.62
N ALA A 189 -12.90 9.57 6.78
CA ALA A 189 -13.66 10.18 7.87
C ALA A 189 -12.88 9.96 9.17
N SER A 190 -13.26 10.69 10.21
CA SER A 190 -12.71 10.50 11.56
C SER A 190 -13.82 10.70 12.58
N THR A 191 -13.53 10.40 13.85
CA THR A 191 -14.45 10.71 14.95
C THR A 191 -14.69 12.21 15.11
N ALA A 192 -13.67 13.04 14.84
CA ALA A 192 -13.75 14.49 14.97
C ALA A 192 -14.43 15.16 13.75
N ASN A 193 -14.28 14.56 12.57
CA ASN A 193 -14.75 15.08 11.29
C ASN A 193 -15.42 13.96 10.48
N PRO A 194 -16.62 13.50 10.87
CA PRO A 194 -17.29 12.39 10.19
C PRO A 194 -17.74 12.75 8.76
N ASP A 195 -18.14 14.01 8.53
CA ASP A 195 -18.72 14.47 7.26
C ASP A 195 -17.79 15.43 6.48
N ASN A 196 -16.54 15.61 6.93
CA ASN A 196 -15.59 16.51 6.28
C ASN A 196 -14.28 15.79 5.97
N PRO A 197 -14.17 15.13 4.79
CA PRO A 197 -12.98 14.37 4.42
C PRO A 197 -11.69 15.19 4.38
N ALA A 198 -11.77 16.46 3.97
CA ALA A 198 -10.63 17.37 3.91
C ALA A 198 -10.06 17.72 5.29
N ALA A 199 -10.91 17.72 6.33
CA ALA A 199 -10.46 17.83 7.71
C ALA A 199 -10.02 16.47 8.27
N ALA A 200 -10.80 15.41 7.99
CA ALA A 200 -10.56 14.06 8.49
C ALA A 200 -9.17 13.53 8.15
N ILE A 201 -8.68 13.76 6.93
CA ILE A 201 -7.34 13.33 6.49
C ILE A 201 -6.21 13.89 7.36
N ASN A 202 -6.43 14.98 8.08
CA ASN A 202 -5.46 15.61 8.97
C ASN A 202 -5.64 15.22 10.44
N ASP A 203 -6.68 14.45 10.77
CA ASP A 203 -6.86 13.97 12.14
C ASP A 203 -5.80 12.92 12.50
N PRO A 204 -5.56 12.65 13.80
CA PRO A 204 -4.57 11.65 14.21
C PRO A 204 -4.90 10.23 13.74
N GLU A 205 -6.20 9.89 13.68
CA GLU A 205 -6.69 8.54 13.41
C GLU A 205 -7.86 8.54 12.40
N PRO A 206 -7.68 9.04 11.17
CA PRO A 206 -8.66 8.85 10.11
C PRO A 206 -8.88 7.37 9.82
N TYR A 207 -10.10 7.04 9.41
CA TYR A 207 -10.44 5.72 8.88
C TYR A 207 -10.98 5.85 7.47
N CYS A 208 -10.76 4.80 6.69
CA CYS A 208 -11.20 4.72 5.32
C CYS A 208 -12.71 4.55 5.20
N THR A 209 -13.34 5.38 4.38
CA THR A 209 -14.76 5.28 4.00
C THR A 209 -14.95 4.75 2.57
N GLY A 210 -13.87 4.65 1.79
CA GLY A 210 -13.91 4.17 0.41
C GLY A 210 -14.48 2.76 0.26
N GLY A 211 -15.54 2.61 -0.54
CA GLY A 211 -16.18 1.32 -0.80
C GLY A 211 -15.30 0.35 -1.61
N LEU A 212 -15.44 -0.95 -1.38
CA LEU A 212 -14.69 -2.00 -2.09
C LEU A 212 -14.89 -1.95 -3.62
N ILE A 213 -16.08 -1.52 -4.08
CA ILE A 213 -16.46 -1.45 -5.49
C ILE A 213 -16.17 -0.06 -6.12
N SER A 214 -15.92 0.96 -5.29
CA SER A 214 -15.63 2.32 -5.76
C SER A 214 -14.26 2.41 -6.45
N SER A 215 -14.12 3.34 -7.39
CA SER A 215 -12.82 3.76 -7.94
C SER A 215 -11.95 4.45 -6.90
N GLN A 216 -12.58 4.96 -5.85
CA GLN A 216 -11.93 5.62 -4.73
C GLN A 216 -11.40 4.57 -3.75
N PHE A 217 -10.17 4.76 -3.28
CA PHE A 217 -9.50 3.82 -2.39
C PHE A 217 -8.52 4.52 -1.44
N CYS A 218 -8.53 4.06 -0.20
CA CYS A 218 -7.47 4.31 0.76
C CYS A 218 -7.16 3.06 1.57
N ALA A 219 -6.02 3.10 2.25
CA ALA A 219 -5.65 2.13 3.27
C ALA A 219 -5.18 2.87 4.53
N THR A 220 -5.45 2.29 5.69
CA THR A 220 -4.91 2.75 6.97
C THR A 220 -4.21 1.60 7.68
N ALA A 221 -3.17 1.91 8.44
CA ALA A 221 -2.47 0.97 9.30
C ALA A 221 -2.18 1.65 10.64
N THR A 222 -2.70 1.05 11.71
CA THR A 222 -2.39 1.44 13.09
C THR A 222 -1.60 0.33 13.73
N ILE A 223 -0.45 0.65 14.32
CA ILE A 223 0.31 -0.28 15.14
C ILE A 223 0.51 0.34 16.51
N LYS A 224 0.22 -0.46 17.54
CA LYS A 224 0.55 -0.19 18.93
C LYS A 224 1.37 -1.36 19.44
N THR A 225 2.57 -1.10 19.92
CA THR A 225 3.45 -2.13 20.48
C THR A 225 4.17 -1.61 21.71
N THR A 226 4.74 -2.54 22.46
CA THR A 226 5.51 -2.27 23.66
C THR A 226 6.85 -2.98 23.55
N VAL A 227 7.93 -2.25 23.82
CA VAL A 227 9.31 -2.75 23.74
C VAL A 227 10.00 -2.45 25.07
N ASN A 228 10.78 -3.40 25.59
CA ASN A 228 11.62 -3.17 26.77
C ASN A 228 13.06 -2.87 26.33
N PHE A 229 13.76 -2.04 27.11
CA PHE A 229 15.21 -1.91 26.98
C PHE A 229 15.89 -3.22 27.37
N ARG A 230 17.05 -3.49 26.79
CA ARG A 230 17.88 -4.63 27.19
C ARG A 230 18.71 -4.23 28.40
N GLU A 231 18.59 -5.01 29.48
CA GLU A 231 19.47 -4.95 30.66
C GLU A 231 20.94 -5.21 30.30
#